data_AF-A0A1I8Q3X5-F1
#
_entry.id   AF-A0A1I8Q3X5-F1
#
_cell.length_a   1.000
_cell.length_b   1.000
_cell.length_c   1.000
_cell.angle_alpha   90.00
_cell.angle_beta   90.00
_cell.angle_gamma   90.00
#
_symmetry.space_group_name_H-M   'P 1'
#
loop_
_entity.id
_entity.type
_entity.pdbx_description
1 polymer ?
#
loop_
_entity_poly.entity_id
_entity_poly.type
_entity_poly.pdbx_seq_one_letter_code
_entity_poly.pdbx_strand_id
1 'polypeptide(L)'
;MYNNVLLSLAMSLLPVLAIGFVVFLVIYKIYIKIRSRFNITVNCWFCNHNTKVPYLEANSWVCPSCEQYNGFDKNGDYNREIYEQLDCSGISEKRFNISQPPYMFPPKASTNGFCEMCNESQRLKVEKLAQFEPKNESHFDEELKVYQ
;
A
#
# COMPACT_ATOMS: atom_id res chain seq x y z
N MET A 1 -56.21 -9.55 15.32
CA MET A 1 -55.44 -9.37 16.57
C MET A 1 -53.94 -9.52 16.36
N TYR A 2 -53.46 -10.52 15.62
CA TYR A 2 -52.02 -10.74 15.35
C TYR A 2 -51.32 -9.53 14.71
N ASN A 3 -51.93 -8.91 13.69
CA ASN A 3 -51.36 -7.72 13.02
C ASN A 3 -51.21 -6.51 13.95
N ASN A 4 -52.11 -6.31 14.92
CA ASN A 4 -52.05 -5.17 15.85
C ASN A 4 -50.97 -5.38 16.92
N VAL A 5 -50.76 -6.63 17.35
CA VAL A 5 -49.66 -7.00 18.25
C VAL A 5 -48.32 -6.87 17.53
N LEU A 6 -48.22 -7.33 16.29
CA LEU A 6 -47.02 -7.18 15.46
C LEU A 6 -46.68 -5.70 15.21
N LEU A 7 -47.68 -4.87 14.89
CA LEU A 7 -47.49 -3.43 14.71
C LEU A 7 -47.02 -2.77 16.01
N SER A 8 -47.62 -3.11 17.15
CA SER A 8 -47.23 -2.58 18.46
C SER A 8 -45.80 -2.98 18.87
N LEU A 9 -45.40 -4.23 18.59
CA LEU A 9 -44.03 -4.71 18.79
C LEU A 9 -43.04 -4.01 17.86
N ALA A 10 -43.37 -3.82 16.58
CA ALA A 10 -42.52 -3.09 15.63
C ALA A 10 -42.34 -1.62 16.05
N MET A 11 -43.41 -0.96 16.50
CA MET A 11 -43.39 0.44 16.95
C MET A 11 -42.58 0.65 18.24
N SER A 12 -42.36 -0.40 19.03
CA SER A 12 -41.54 -0.37 20.24
C SER A 12 -40.10 -0.83 20.00
N LEU A 13 -39.88 -1.79 19.11
CA LEU A 13 -38.54 -2.29 18.77
C LEU A 13 -37.73 -1.29 17.94
N LEU A 14 -38.34 -0.64 16.95
CA LEU A 14 -37.64 0.27 16.05
C LEU A 14 -36.97 1.46 16.79
N PRO A 15 -37.64 2.16 17.73
CA PRO A 15 -37.01 3.22 18.51
C PRO A 15 -35.88 2.71 19.41
N VAL A 16 -36.03 1.51 20.01
CA VAL A 16 -35.00 0.92 20.87
C VAL A 16 -33.72 0.63 20.06
N LEU A 17 -33.87 0.04 18.87
CA LEU A 17 -32.74 -0.19 17.97
C LEU A 17 -32.08 1.12 17.51
N ALA A 18 -32.88 2.15 17.21
CA ALA A 18 -32.37 3.46 16.82
C ALA A 18 -31.58 4.12 17.95
N ILE A 19 -32.08 4.09 19.19
CA ILE A 19 -31.38 4.60 20.37
C ILE A 19 -30.09 3.81 20.61
N GLY A 20 -30.15 2.48 20.52
CA GLY A 20 -28.98 1.62 20.64
C GLY A 20 -27.88 1.96 19.62
N PHE A 21 -28.26 2.20 18.36
CA PHE A 21 -27.34 2.63 17.31
C PHE A 21 -26.70 3.99 17.61
N VAL A 22 -27.49 4.98 18.05
CA VAL A 22 -26.95 6.31 18.43
C VAL A 22 -25.99 6.19 19.61
N VAL A 23 -26.33 5.43 20.64
CA VAL A 23 -25.46 5.19 21.81
C VAL A 23 -24.15 4.52 21.36
N PHE A 24 -24.22 3.52 20.49
CA PHE A 24 -23.04 2.88 19.92
C PHE A 24 -22.14 3.88 19.17
N LEU A 25 -22.72 4.73 18.31
CA LEU A 25 -21.95 5.75 17.59
C LEU A 25 -21.28 6.76 18.54
N VAL A 26 -21.97 7.16 19.61
CA VAL A 26 -21.41 8.06 20.64
C VAL A 26 -20.24 7.39 21.35
N ILE A 27 -20.41 6.14 21.80
CA ILE A 27 -19.34 5.36 22.44
C ILE A 27 -18.14 5.22 21.48
N TYR A 28 -18.39 4.89 20.22
CA TYR A 28 -17.34 4.76 19.20
C TYR A 28 -16.58 6.08 19.00
N LYS A 29 -17.28 7.21 18.90
CA LYS A 29 -16.64 8.53 18.77
C LYS A 29 -15.83 8.90 20.00
N ILE A 30 -16.33 8.63 21.20
CA ILE A 30 -15.59 8.83 22.46
C ILE A 30 -14.34 7.95 22.48
N TYR A 31 -14.47 6.68 22.12
CA TYR A 31 -13.35 5.75 22.03
C TYR A 31 -12.26 6.27 21.08
N ILE A 32 -12.63 6.64 19.84
CA ILE A 32 -11.68 7.17 18.86
C ILE A 32 -11.02 8.45 19.38
N LYS A 33 -11.79 9.36 20.00
CA LYS A 33 -11.27 10.61 20.57
C LYS A 33 -10.28 10.38 21.70
N ILE A 34 -10.52 9.40 22.58
CA ILE A 34 -9.59 9.04 23.65
C ILE A 34 -8.36 8.37 23.05
N ARG A 35 -8.57 7.40 22.14
CA ARG A 35 -7.50 6.62 21.54
C ARG A 35 -6.55 7.49 20.70
N SER A 36 -7.06 8.53 20.03
CA SER A 36 -6.25 9.45 19.22
C SER A 36 -5.31 10.34 20.02
N ARG A 37 -5.47 10.41 21.35
CA ARG A 37 -4.54 11.15 22.24
C ARG A 37 -3.21 10.44 22.45
N PHE A 38 -3.11 9.17 22.11
CA PHE A 38 -1.93 8.35 22.33
C PHE A 38 -1.39 7.84 21.01
N ASN A 39 -0.08 7.92 20.84
CA ASN A 39 0.60 7.36 19.68
C ASN A 39 0.47 5.84 19.64
N ILE A 40 0.66 5.28 18.45
CA ILE A 40 0.72 3.85 18.20
C ILE A 40 2.08 3.50 17.60
N THR A 41 2.61 2.34 17.96
CA THR A 41 3.81 1.80 17.31
C THR A 41 3.39 1.08 16.03
N VAL A 42 4.00 1.47 14.92
CA VAL A 42 3.83 0.88 13.59
C VAL A 42 5.19 0.48 13.04
N ASN A 43 5.22 -0.47 12.11
CA ASN A 43 6.44 -0.93 11.46
C ASN A 43 6.51 -0.35 10.03
N CYS A 44 7.69 0.09 9.62
CA CYS A 44 7.91 0.55 8.25
C CYS A 44 8.04 -0.63 7.29
N TRP A 45 7.20 -0.68 6.26
CA TRP A 45 7.26 -1.72 5.21
C TRP A 45 8.63 -1.81 4.51
N PHE A 46 9.29 -0.66 4.32
CA PHE A 46 10.53 -0.60 3.52
C PHE A 46 11.79 -0.93 4.31
N CYS A 47 11.97 -0.33 5.49
CA CYS A 47 13.20 -0.47 6.29
C CYS A 47 13.02 -1.32 7.55
N ASN A 48 11.81 -1.84 7.80
CA ASN A 48 11.45 -2.64 8.97
C ASN A 48 11.72 -1.95 10.33
N HIS A 49 11.83 -0.61 10.35
CA HIS A 49 12.00 0.16 11.58
C HIS A 49 10.65 0.45 12.24
N ASN A 50 10.58 0.26 13.56
CA ASN A 50 9.40 0.58 14.35
C ASN A 50 9.37 2.06 14.72
N THR A 51 8.27 2.75 14.42
CA THR A 51 8.09 4.18 14.67
C THR A 51 6.81 4.42 15.47
N LYS A 52 6.78 5.46 16.31
CA LYS A 52 5.57 5.92 16.99
C LYS A 52 4.92 7.04 16.18
N VAL A 53 3.67 6.84 15.76
CA VAL A 53 2.90 7.82 14.99
C VAL A 53 1.56 8.13 15.68
N PRO A 54 0.92 9.28 15.39
CA PRO A 54 -0.44 9.54 15.83
C PRO A 54 -1.38 8.41 15.41
N TYR A 55 -2.31 8.02 16.28
CA TYR A 55 -3.17 6.85 16.03
C TYR A 55 -3.93 6.91 14.70
N LEU A 56 -4.40 8.10 14.31
CA LEU A 56 -5.17 8.29 13.07
C LEU A 56 -4.29 8.23 11.82
N GLU A 57 -2.97 8.35 11.97
CA GLU A 57 -1.97 8.34 10.90
C GLU A 57 -1.28 6.97 10.77
N ALA A 58 -1.76 5.93 11.46
CA ALA A 58 -1.14 4.60 11.48
C ALA A 58 -0.91 4.00 10.07
N ASN A 59 -1.76 4.35 9.11
CA ASN A 59 -1.66 3.98 7.70
C ASN A 59 -1.47 5.21 6.78
N SER A 60 -0.93 6.32 7.29
CA SER A 60 -0.64 7.50 6.47
C SER A 60 0.46 8.32 7.13
N TRP A 61 1.69 7.86 7.00
CA TRP A 61 2.85 8.47 7.65
C TRP A 61 4.11 8.32 6.81
N VAL A 62 5.10 9.20 7.00
CA VAL A 62 6.43 9.08 6.38
C VAL A 62 7.42 8.54 7.41
N CYS A 63 8.19 7.52 7.03
CA CYS A 63 9.17 6.94 7.93
C CYS A 63 10.33 7.91 8.17
N PRO A 64 10.69 8.23 9.44
CA PRO A 64 11.80 9.13 9.73
C PRO A 64 13.18 8.52 9.44
N SER A 65 13.26 7.20 9.24
CA SER A 65 14.55 6.51 9.01
C SER A 65 14.92 6.41 7.53
N CYS A 66 13.95 6.16 6.64
CA CYS A 66 14.20 5.98 5.20
C CYS A 66 13.40 6.93 4.31
N GLU A 67 12.64 7.86 4.90
CA GLU A 67 11.87 8.90 4.22
C GLU A 67 10.81 8.38 3.24
N GLN A 68 10.44 7.09 3.34
CA GLN A 68 9.41 6.48 2.52
C GLN A 68 8.01 6.62 3.15
N TYR A 69 7.00 6.91 2.32
CA TYR A 69 5.60 6.98 2.74
C TYR A 69 5.03 5.58 3.01
N ASN A 70 4.36 5.41 4.14
CA ASN A 70 3.72 4.19 4.61
C ASN A 70 2.22 4.44 4.73
N GLY A 71 1.50 4.05 3.68
CA GLY A 71 0.06 4.16 3.63
C GLY A 71 -0.49 3.46 2.40
N PHE A 72 -1.17 2.33 2.62
CA PHE A 72 -1.64 1.46 1.55
C PHE A 72 -3.15 1.27 1.60
N ASP A 73 -3.79 1.11 0.46
CA ASP A 73 -5.16 0.65 0.38
C ASP A 73 -5.25 -0.88 0.54
N LYS A 74 -6.46 -1.43 0.40
CA LYS A 74 -6.69 -2.88 0.55
C LYS A 74 -6.05 -3.73 -0.56
N ASN A 75 -5.68 -3.12 -1.69
CA ASN A 75 -5.05 -3.78 -2.83
C ASN A 75 -3.51 -3.67 -2.76
N GLY A 76 -2.99 -2.88 -1.81
CA GLY A 76 -1.56 -2.63 -1.67
C GLY A 76 -1.05 -1.41 -2.44
N ASP A 77 -1.93 -0.67 -3.10
CA ASP A 77 -1.60 0.60 -3.74
C ASP A 77 -1.46 1.71 -2.70
N TYR A 78 -0.79 2.82 -3.03
CA TYR A 78 -0.74 3.97 -2.12
C TYR A 78 -2.13 4.55 -1.91
N ASN A 79 -2.49 4.80 -0.65
CA ASN A 79 -3.76 5.43 -0.30
C ASN A 79 -3.80 6.96 -0.54
N ARG A 80 -2.81 7.48 -1.28
CA ARG A 80 -2.71 8.85 -1.74
C ARG A 80 -1.94 8.88 -3.06
N GLU A 81 -2.14 9.94 -3.83
CA GLU A 81 -1.31 10.23 -4.99
C GLU A 81 0.11 10.61 -4.55
N ILE A 82 1.11 9.99 -5.20
CA ILE A 82 2.54 10.28 -5.01
C ILE A 82 3.01 11.10 -6.22
N TYR A 83 2.89 12.43 -6.11
CA TYR A 83 3.24 13.34 -7.21
C TYR A 83 4.72 13.25 -7.61
N GLU A 84 5.59 12.85 -6.69
CA GLU A 84 7.02 12.64 -6.93
C GLU A 84 7.31 11.48 -7.92
N GLN A 85 6.31 10.65 -8.23
CA GLN A 85 6.39 9.61 -9.27
C GLN A 85 5.83 10.08 -10.62
N LEU A 86 4.94 11.10 -10.63
CA LEU A 86 4.34 11.64 -11.85
C LEU A 86 5.29 12.59 -12.58
N ASP A 87 6.17 13.27 -11.83
CA ASP A 87 7.16 14.15 -12.41
C ASP A 87 8.41 13.39 -12.87
N CYS A 88 8.28 12.70 -14.01
CA CYS A 88 9.42 12.11 -14.71
C CYS A 88 10.39 13.16 -15.27
N SER A 89 10.06 14.46 -15.24
CA SER A 89 10.94 15.52 -15.75
C SER A 89 12.12 15.81 -14.80
N GLY A 90 12.00 15.43 -13.53
CA GLY A 90 13.04 15.52 -12.51
C GLY A 90 13.80 14.20 -12.23
N ILE A 91 13.45 13.09 -12.87
CA ILE A 91 14.17 11.80 -12.77
C ILE A 91 15.39 11.83 -13.72
N SER A 92 16.12 12.93 -13.69
CA SER A 92 17.48 13.00 -14.20
C SER A 92 18.40 13.09 -12.99
N GLU A 93 19.19 12.04 -12.79
CA GLU A 93 20.49 12.04 -12.10
C GLU A 93 20.55 12.01 -10.56
N LYS A 94 19.54 12.45 -9.78
CA LYS A 94 19.79 12.63 -8.32
C LYS A 94 19.61 11.42 -7.38
N ARG A 95 19.06 10.29 -7.82
CA ARG A 95 18.79 9.12 -6.93
C ARG A 95 19.81 7.99 -6.99
N PHE A 96 20.84 8.08 -7.84
CA PHE A 96 21.98 7.16 -7.83
C PHE A 96 23.26 7.95 -7.56
N ASN A 97 23.54 8.26 -6.28
CA ASN A 97 24.88 8.71 -5.87
C ASN A 97 25.86 7.53 -5.95
N ILE A 98 26.33 7.23 -7.16
CA ILE A 98 27.65 6.63 -7.34
C ILE A 98 28.56 7.78 -7.72
N SER A 99 29.34 8.24 -6.77
CA SER A 99 30.38 9.25 -6.97
C SER A 99 31.30 8.81 -8.13
N GLN A 100 31.19 9.45 -9.29
CA GLN A 100 32.20 9.36 -10.34
C GLN A 100 32.68 10.77 -10.73
N PRO A 101 34.01 10.98 -10.89
CA PRO A 101 34.59 12.28 -11.20
C PRO A 101 34.33 12.70 -12.66
N PRO A 102 34.43 14.01 -12.98
CA PRO A 102 33.99 14.55 -14.26
C PRO A 102 35.07 14.34 -15.32
N TYR A 103 34.88 13.33 -16.18
CA TYR A 103 35.63 13.23 -17.43
C TYR A 103 34.68 13.42 -18.61
N MET A 104 34.92 14.53 -19.31
CA MET A 104 34.22 15.02 -20.49
C MET A 104 34.41 14.06 -21.66
N PHE A 105 33.49 13.11 -21.84
CA PHE A 105 33.33 12.34 -23.07
C PHE A 105 31.87 12.46 -23.54
N PRO A 106 31.61 12.58 -24.86
CA PRO A 106 30.25 12.65 -25.39
C PRO A 106 29.47 11.39 -24.96
N PRO A 107 28.17 11.52 -24.62
CA PRO A 107 27.40 10.40 -24.09
C PRO A 107 27.26 9.35 -25.19
N LYS A 108 28.05 8.29 -25.10
CA LYS A 108 27.77 7.05 -25.83
C LYS A 108 26.39 6.60 -25.36
N ALA A 109 25.49 6.30 -26.29
CA ALA A 109 24.21 5.69 -25.98
C ALA A 109 24.44 4.58 -24.96
N SER A 110 23.86 4.74 -23.76
CA SER A 110 24.07 3.83 -22.65
C SER A 110 23.44 2.49 -22.99
N THR A 111 24.21 1.60 -23.62
CA THR A 111 23.83 0.19 -23.75
C THR A 111 23.90 -0.42 -22.36
N ASN A 112 22.88 -1.17 -21.95
CA ASN A 112 22.75 -1.81 -20.63
C ASN A 112 23.85 -2.84 -20.26
N GLY A 113 24.91 -2.97 -21.07
CA GLY A 113 26.07 -3.82 -20.81
C GLY A 113 25.86 -5.30 -21.16
N PHE A 114 24.69 -5.68 -21.68
CA PHE A 114 24.41 -7.07 -22.08
C PHE A 114 24.75 -7.32 -23.55
N CYS A 115 25.24 -8.53 -23.86
CA CYS A 115 25.38 -8.97 -25.25
C CYS A 115 23.99 -9.21 -25.87
N GLU A 116 23.91 -9.31 -27.19
CA GLU A 116 22.66 -9.55 -27.92
C GLU A 116 21.92 -10.79 -27.40
N MET A 117 22.63 -11.90 -27.20
CA MET A 117 22.07 -13.14 -26.64
C MET A 117 21.49 -12.97 -25.23
N CYS A 118 22.14 -12.16 -24.38
CA CYS A 118 21.63 -11.86 -23.04
C CYS A 118 20.39 -10.96 -23.09
N ASN A 119 20.34 -10.00 -24.02
CA ASN A 119 19.16 -9.15 -24.23
C ASN A 119 17.97 -9.98 -24.72
N GLU A 120 18.18 -10.89 -25.68
CA GLU A 120 17.13 -11.81 -26.14
C GLU A 120 16.67 -12.76 -25.04
N SER A 121 17.59 -13.28 -24.22
CA SER A 121 17.23 -14.12 -23.07
C SER A 121 16.40 -13.36 -22.03
N GLN A 122 16.71 -12.08 -21.78
CA GLN A 122 15.92 -11.23 -20.91
C GLN A 122 14.53 -10.97 -21.50
N ARG A 123 14.45 -10.66 -22.80
CA ARG A 123 13.17 -10.44 -23.51
C ARG A 123 12.25 -11.65 -23.36
N LEU A 124 12.76 -12.85 -23.63
CA LEU A 124 11.99 -14.09 -23.53
C LEU A 124 11.55 -14.39 -22.08
N LYS A 125 12.39 -14.12 -21.08
CA LYS A 125 12.00 -14.27 -19.67
C LYS A 125 10.85 -13.33 -19.29
N VAL A 126 10.92 -12.07 -19.70
CA VAL A 126 9.86 -11.08 -19.43
C VAL A 126 8.56 -11.51 -20.11
N GLU A 127 8.62 -11.95 -21.37
CA GLU A 127 7.45 -12.42 -22.11
C GLU A 127 6.79 -13.64 -21.44
N LYS A 128 7.58 -14.64 -21.04
CA LYS A 128 7.07 -15.80 -20.31
C LYS A 128 6.43 -15.39 -18.98
N LEU A 129 7.10 -14.55 -18.19
CA LEU A 129 6.57 -14.10 -16.89
C LEU A 129 5.26 -13.32 -17.05
N ALA A 130 5.09 -12.53 -18.11
CA ALA A 130 3.86 -11.80 -18.38
C ALA A 130 2.68 -12.72 -18.78
N GLN A 131 2.98 -13.92 -19.29
CA GLN A 131 1.97 -14.93 -19.66
C GLN A 131 1.68 -15.91 -18.53
N PHE A 132 2.43 -15.87 -17.44
CA PHE A 132 2.23 -16.75 -16.30
C PHE A 132 0.97 -16.34 -15.51
N GLU A 133 0.06 -17.28 -15.35
CA GLU A 133 -1.11 -17.14 -14.49
C GLU A 133 -1.12 -18.34 -13.52
N PRO A 134 -1.06 -18.11 -12.19
CA PRO A 134 -1.08 -19.19 -11.21
C PRO A 134 -2.44 -19.90 -11.23
N LYS A 135 -2.43 -21.23 -11.16
CA LYS A 135 -3.66 -22.01 -10.97
C LYS A 135 -4.20 -21.84 -9.55
N ASN A 136 -3.31 -21.68 -8.58
CA ASN A 136 -3.66 -21.32 -7.22
C ASN A 136 -2.71 -20.23 -6.68
N GLU A 137 -3.29 -19.07 -6.35
CA GLU A 137 -2.56 -17.93 -5.77
C GLU A 137 -1.74 -18.30 -4.53
N SER A 138 -2.19 -19.26 -3.72
CA SER A 138 -1.45 -19.68 -2.52
C SER A 138 -0.18 -20.48 -2.83
N HIS A 139 -0.02 -20.97 -4.05
CA HIS A 139 1.14 -21.73 -4.53
C HIS A 139 1.90 -21.00 -5.64
N PHE A 140 1.68 -19.69 -5.81
CA PHE A 140 2.32 -18.86 -6.83
C PHE A 140 3.82 -19.15 -6.98
N ASP A 141 4.58 -19.12 -5.89
CA ASP A 141 6.03 -19.32 -5.90
C ASP A 141 6.46 -20.73 -6.31
N GLU A 142 5.65 -21.75 -5.98
CA GLU A 142 5.92 -23.15 -6.33
C GLU A 142 5.62 -23.38 -7.82
N GLU A 143 4.48 -22.88 -8.29
CA GLU A 143 4.07 -22.98 -9.69
C GLU A 143 5.02 -22.21 -10.62
N LEU A 144 5.46 -21.02 -10.21
CA LEU A 144 6.39 -20.19 -10.97
C LEU A 144 7.77 -20.87 -11.14
N LYS A 145 8.25 -21.61 -10.13
CA LYS A 145 9.51 -22.36 -10.23
C LYS A 145 9.45 -23.47 -11.28
N VAL A 146 8.28 -24.08 -11.48
CA VAL A 146 8.09 -25.14 -12.48
C VAL A 146 7.90 -24.56 -13.89
N TYR A 147 7.44 -23.31 -14.01
CA TYR A 147 7.11 -22.66 -15.29
C TYR A 147 8.33 -22.11 -16.08
N GLN A 148 9.56 -22.20 -15.54
CA GLN A 148 10.79 -21.60 -16.11
C GLN A 148 11.08 -21.98 -17.58
#